data_AF-A0A9E8KNF6-F1
#
_entry.id   AF-A0A9E8KNF6-F1
#
_cell.length_a   1.000
_cell.length_b   1.000
_cell.length_c   1.000
_cell.angle_alpha   90.00
_cell.angle_beta   90.00
_cell.angle_gamma   90.00
#
_symmetry.space_group_name_H-M   'P 1'
#
loop_
_entity.id
_entity.type
_entity.pdbx_description
1 polymer ?
#
loop_
_entity_poly.entity_id
_entity_poly.type
_entity_poly.pdbx_seq_one_letter_code
_entity_poly.pdbx_strand_id
1 'polypeptide(L)'
;MANLLQNLELAKDVAQTAIDNTVTAVESVHTVIADTSYSILNQGVVDEKRLNTLKEKHDLSASKVYSAIRDVNQNLGQLASDYFGSLEDRAHASEVMTKNNQKDKKTS
;
A
#
# COMPACT_ATOMS: atom_id res chain seq x y z
N MET A 1 -19.54 -16.92 -6.14
CA MET A 1 -19.21 -15.64 -5.48
C MET A 1 -17.87 -15.72 -4.77
N ALA A 2 -17.66 -16.72 -3.90
CA ALA A 2 -16.41 -16.91 -3.15
C ALA A 2 -15.13 -16.90 -4.01
N ASN A 3 -15.07 -17.70 -5.08
CA ASN A 3 -13.90 -17.71 -5.98
C ASN A 3 -13.60 -16.36 -6.65
N LEU A 4 -14.63 -15.54 -6.93
CA LEU A 4 -14.43 -14.23 -7.52
C LEU A 4 -13.83 -13.25 -6.50
N LEU A 5 -14.35 -13.25 -5.26
CA LEU A 5 -13.85 -12.40 -4.18
C LEU A 5 -12.42 -12.78 -3.79
N GLN A 6 -12.12 -14.09 -3.72
CA GLN A 6 -10.76 -14.56 -3.46
C GLN A 6 -9.77 -14.13 -4.56
N ASN A 7 -10.18 -14.19 -5.83
CA ASN A 7 -9.35 -13.70 -6.94
C ASN A 7 -9.13 -12.18 -6.88
N LEU A 8 -10.13 -11.42 -6.42
CA LEU A 8 -10.00 -9.97 -6.23
C LEU A 8 -9.03 -9.63 -5.08
N GLU A 9 -9.07 -10.40 -3.99
CA GLU A 9 -8.12 -10.26 -2.89
C GLU A 9 -6.67 -10.50 -3.35
N LEU A 10 -6.45 -11.59 -4.10
CA LEU A 10 -5.14 -11.90 -4.69
C LEU A 10 -4.66 -10.81 -5.66
N ALA A 11 -5.56 -10.30 -6.51
CA ALA A 11 -5.22 -9.22 -7.44
C ALA A 11 -4.84 -7.93 -6.69
N LYS A 12 -5.56 -7.61 -5.61
CA LYS A 12 -5.26 -6.49 -4.72
C LYS A 12 -3.89 -6.67 -4.05
N ASP A 13 -3.56 -7.85 -3.54
CA ASP A 13 -2.25 -8.13 -2.92
C ASP A 13 -1.09 -7.99 -3.91
N VAL A 14 -1.28 -8.49 -5.14
CA VAL A 14 -0.30 -8.33 -6.23
C VAL A 14 -0.09 -6.85 -6.56
N ALA A 15 -1.17 -6.08 -6.68
CA ALA A 15 -1.10 -4.65 -6.95
C ALA A 15 -0.40 -3.89 -5.82
N GLN A 16 -0.74 -4.16 -4.56
CA GLN A 16 -0.10 -3.53 -3.40
C GLN A 16 1.40 -3.82 -3.35
N THR A 17 1.79 -5.07 -3.62
CA THR A 17 3.19 -5.49 -3.68
C THR A 17 3.94 -4.80 -4.83
N ALA A 18 3.33 -4.73 -6.01
CA ALA A 18 3.92 -4.06 -7.16
C ALA A 18 4.14 -2.55 -6.90
N ILE A 19 3.18 -1.89 -6.23
CA ILE A 19 3.28 -0.49 -5.84
C ILE A 19 4.41 -0.31 -4.81
N ASP A 20 4.46 -1.12 -3.75
CA ASP A 20 5.50 -1.01 -2.72
C ASP A 20 6.92 -1.22 -3.27
N ASN A 21 7.08 -2.21 -4.16
CA ASN A 21 8.34 -2.43 -4.87
C ASN A 21 8.72 -1.23 -5.75
N THR A 22 7.74 -0.63 -6.43
CA THR A 22 7.98 0.57 -7.25
C THR A 22 8.39 1.76 -6.41
N VAL A 23 7.71 2.00 -5.28
CA VAL A 23 8.06 3.07 -4.33
C VAL A 23 9.48 2.89 -3.81
N THR A 24 9.84 1.65 -3.44
CA THR A 24 11.21 1.31 -2.99
C THR A 24 12.26 1.55 -4.06
N ALA A 25 11.98 1.20 -5.32
CA ALA A 25 12.91 1.46 -6.42
C ALA A 25 13.10 2.97 -6.66
N VAL A 26 12.01 3.75 -6.65
CA VAL A 26 12.06 5.20 -6.84
C VAL A 26 12.78 5.89 -5.68
N GLU A 27 12.53 5.47 -4.44
CA GLU A 27 13.24 5.95 -3.26
C GLU A 27 14.74 5.70 -3.35
N SER A 28 15.14 4.49 -3.73
CA SER A 28 16.55 4.14 -3.90
C SER A 28 17.24 5.03 -4.95
N VAL A 29 16.62 5.22 -6.12
CA VAL A 29 17.16 6.10 -7.17
C VAL A 29 17.28 7.55 -6.68
N HIS A 30 16.26 8.06 -5.99
CA HIS A 30 16.28 9.41 -5.43
C HIS A 30 17.40 9.58 -4.40
N THR A 31 17.58 8.62 -3.48
CA THR A 31 18.67 8.65 -2.49
C THR A 31 20.04 8.70 -3.16
N VAL A 32 20.27 7.87 -4.19
CA VAL A 32 21.55 7.89 -4.93
C VAL A 32 21.81 9.23 -5.61
N ILE A 33 20.79 9.83 -6.23
CA ILE A 33 20.91 11.15 -6.88
C ILE A 33 21.22 12.23 -5.82
N ALA A 34 20.52 12.20 -4.69
CA ALA A 34 20.73 13.15 -3.60
C ALA A 34 22.14 13.01 -3.00
N ASP A 35 22.57 11.79 -2.68
CA ASP A 35 23.90 11.50 -2.15
C ASP A 35 25.01 11.97 -3.10
N THR A 36 24.84 11.71 -4.41
CA THR A 36 25.77 12.19 -5.44
C THR A 36 25.85 13.73 -5.43
N SER A 37 24.70 14.39 -5.33
CA SER A 37 24.61 15.86 -5.31
C SER A 37 25.31 16.44 -4.08
N TYR A 38 25.10 15.85 -2.89
CA TYR A 38 25.78 16.27 -1.65
C TYR A 38 27.29 16.02 -1.70
N SER A 39 27.73 14.91 -2.29
CA SER A 39 29.16 14.60 -2.47
C SER A 39 29.86 15.65 -3.35
N ILE A 40 29.21 16.10 -4.43
CA ILE A 40 29.73 17.18 -5.30
C ILE A 40 29.80 18.50 -4.53
N LEU A 41 28.75 18.85 -3.78
CA LEU A 41 28.73 20.07 -2.98
C LEU A 41 29.84 20.10 -1.92
N ASN A 42 30.13 18.96 -1.30
CA ASN A 42 31.19 18.85 -0.29
C ASN A 42 32.58 19.14 -0.88
N GLN A 43 32.80 18.84 -2.16
CA GLN A 43 34.06 19.12 -2.85
C GLN A 43 34.26 20.62 -3.17
N GLY A 44 33.18 21.41 -3.14
CA GLY A 44 33.16 22.82 -3.52
C GLY A 44 33.56 23.83 -2.43
N VAL A 45 34.20 23.39 -1.34
CA VAL A 45 34.58 24.23 -0.17
C VAL A 45 33.34 24.76 0.60
N VAL A 46 32.30 23.94 0.71
CA VAL A 46 31.10 24.26 1.49
C VAL A 46 31.36 24.00 2.98
N ASP A 47 30.76 24.80 3.87
CA ASP A 47 30.71 24.52 5.31
C ASP A 47 30.08 23.14 5.57
N GLU A 48 30.91 22.18 5.96
CA GLU A 48 30.56 20.78 6.19
C GLU A 48 29.41 20.62 7.19
N LYS A 49 29.38 21.44 8.26
CA LYS A 49 28.32 21.35 9.28
C LYS A 49 26.97 21.75 8.69
N ARG A 50 26.94 22.82 7.90
CA ARG A 50 25.72 23.26 7.21
C ARG A 50 25.27 22.23 6.16
N LEU A 51 26.21 21.65 5.43
CA LEU A 51 25.92 20.64 4.41
C LEU A 51 25.32 19.37 5.04
N ASN A 52 25.90 18.89 6.15
CA ASN A 52 25.39 17.73 6.88
C ASN A 52 23.99 17.97 7.44
N THR A 53 23.74 19.12 8.06
CA THR A 53 22.38 19.48 8.52
C THR A 53 21.38 19.56 7.37
N LEU A 54 21.80 20.06 6.20
CA LEU A 54 20.94 20.12 5.02
C LEU A 54 20.60 18.71 4.51
N LYS A 55 21.60 17.82 4.46
CA LYS A 55 21.42 16.41 4.10
C LYS A 55 20.46 15.70 5.04
N GLU A 56 20.68 15.80 6.36
CA GLU A 56 19.79 15.18 7.37
C GLU A 56 18.33 15.61 7.22
N LYS A 57 18.09 16.91 6.96
CA LYS A 57 16.73 17.42 6.74
C LYS A 57 16.12 16.91 5.44
N HIS A 58 16.93 16.80 4.38
CA HIS A 58 16.50 16.21 3.11
C HIS A 58 16.14 14.74 3.29
N ASP A 59 17.01 13.94 3.90
CA ASP A 59 16.79 12.50 4.16
C ASP A 59 15.51 12.28 4.99
N LEU A 60 15.33 13.06 6.06
CA LEU A 60 14.11 13.01 6.88
C LEU A 60 12.86 13.38 6.07
N SER A 61 12.95 14.40 5.22
CA SER A 61 11.82 14.83 4.38
C SER A 61 11.48 13.78 3.33
N ALA A 62 12.49 13.21 2.65
CA ALA A 62 12.32 12.18 1.65
C ALA A 62 11.69 10.92 2.26
N SER A 63 12.22 10.47 3.39
CA SER A 63 11.69 9.30 4.12
C SER A 63 10.22 9.49 4.50
N LYS A 64 9.83 10.68 4.98
CA LYS A 64 8.42 11.00 5.28
C LYS A 64 7.52 10.94 4.05
N VAL A 65 7.98 11.45 2.91
CA VAL A 65 7.22 11.40 1.65
C VAL A 65 7.01 9.97 1.20
N TYR A 66 8.06 9.15 1.16
CA TYR A 66 7.93 7.75 0.73
C TYR A 66 7.13 6.90 1.71
N SER A 67 7.23 7.17 3.01
CA SER A 67 6.37 6.54 4.02
C SER A 67 4.90 6.88 3.79
N ALA A 68 4.58 8.15 3.54
CA ALA A 68 3.21 8.58 3.25
C ALA A 68 2.64 7.92 1.98
N ILE A 69 3.46 7.69 0.95
CA ILE A 69 3.03 6.96 -0.25
C ILE A 69 2.70 5.49 0.10
N ARG A 70 3.52 4.84 0.93
CA ARG A 70 3.26 3.47 1.40
C ARG A 70 2.00 3.39 2.26
N ASP A 71 1.79 4.35 3.15
CA ASP A 71 0.59 4.42 3.99
C ASP A 71 -0.68 4.52 3.12
N VAL A 72 -0.65 5.34 2.06
CA VAL A 72 -1.77 5.41 1.10
C VAL A 72 -2.01 4.06 0.43
N ASN A 73 -0.96 3.36 -0.02
CA ASN A 73 -1.08 2.03 -0.63
C ASN A 73 -1.67 1.00 0.34
N GLN A 74 -1.28 1.02 1.61
CA GLN A 74 -1.81 0.14 2.65
C GLN A 74 -3.28 0.45 2.96
N ASN A 75 -3.61 1.73 3.15
CA ASN A 75 -4.97 2.17 3.46
C ASN A 75 -5.95 1.84 2.32
N LEU A 76 -5.53 2.00 1.06
CA LEU A 76 -6.35 1.63 -0.09
C LEU A 76 -6.58 0.12 -0.18
N GLY A 77 -5.57 -0.70 0.11
CA GLY A 77 -5.73 -2.14 0.17
C GLY A 77 -6.65 -2.59 1.30
N GLN A 78 -6.51 -2.00 2.49
CA GLN A 78 -7.41 -2.30 3.61
C GLN A 78 -8.85 -1.94 3.26
N LEU A 79 -9.08 -0.78 2.64
CA LEU A 79 -10.40 -0.38 2.18
C LEU A 79 -10.99 -1.37 1.16
N ALA A 80 -10.17 -1.88 0.25
CA ALA A 80 -10.60 -2.89 -0.72
C ALA A 80 -10.97 -4.22 -0.04
N SER A 81 -10.14 -4.70 0.90
CA SER A 81 -10.42 -5.92 1.68
C SER A 81 -11.70 -5.79 2.51
N ASP A 82 -11.91 -4.65 3.17
CA ASP A 82 -13.15 -4.36 3.93
C ASP A 82 -14.38 -4.42 3.01
N TYR A 83 -14.26 -3.87 1.79
CA TYR A 83 -15.34 -3.92 0.81
C TYR A 83 -15.62 -5.34 0.33
N PHE A 84 -14.60 -6.12 -0.02
CA PHE A 84 -14.76 -7.51 -0.46
C PHE A 84 -15.36 -8.39 0.64
N GLY A 85 -14.91 -8.24 1.89
CA GLY A 85 -15.50 -8.93 3.04
C GLY A 85 -16.99 -8.59 3.22
N SER A 86 -17.36 -7.32 3.10
CA SER A 86 -18.77 -6.91 3.19
C SER A 86 -19.66 -7.55 2.11
N LEU A 87 -19.12 -7.79 0.91
CA LEU A 87 -19.83 -8.47 -0.17
C LEU A 87 -19.95 -9.98 0.08
N GLU A 88 -18.90 -10.60 0.64
CA GLU A 88 -18.91 -12.00 1.03
C GLU A 88 -19.98 -12.28 2.10
N ASP A 89 -20.01 -11.47 3.15
CA ASP A 89 -20.97 -11.59 4.25
C ASP A 89 -22.41 -11.49 3.76
N ARG A 90 -22.70 -10.51 2.88
CA ARG A 90 -24.03 -10.34 2.29
C ARG A 90 -24.44 -11.52 1.42
N ALA A 91 -23.52 -12.04 0.61
CA ALA A 91 -23.77 -13.20 -0.23
C ALA A 91 -24.07 -14.45 0.62
N HIS A 92 -23.27 -14.66 1.68
CA HIS A 92 -23.46 -15.78 2.60
C HIS A 92 -24.80 -15.67 3.37
N ALA A 93 -25.14 -14.49 3.88
CA ALA A 93 -26.43 -14.26 4.56
C ALA A 93 -27.63 -14.56 3.64
N SER A 94 -27.56 -14.11 2.38
CA SER A 94 -28.60 -14.38 1.38
C SER A 94 -28.73 -15.89 1.09
N GLU A 95 -27.61 -16.60 0.99
CA GLU A 95 -27.61 -18.05 0.75
C GLU A 95 -28.25 -18.82 1.92
N VAL A 96 -27.90 -18.48 3.16
CA VAL A 96 -28.48 -19.10 4.36
C VAL A 96 -29.99 -18.84 4.46
N MET A 97 -30.43 -17.60 4.22
CA MET A 97 -31.86 -17.25 4.21
C MET A 97 -32.63 -18.04 3.14
N THR A 98 -32.07 -18.18 1.95
CA THR A 98 -32.68 -18.94 0.85
C THR A 98 -32.80 -20.42 1.20
N LYS A 99 -31.74 -21.02 1.77
CA LYS A 99 -31.73 -22.42 2.21
C LYS A 99 -32.78 -22.68 3.30
N ASN A 100 -32.91 -21.80 4.29
CA ASN A 100 -33.90 -21.94 5.36
C ASN A 100 -35.33 -21.86 4.81
N ASN A 101 -35.64 -20.87 3.97
CA ASN A 101 -36.95 -20.74 3.34
C ASN A 101 -37.35 -21.96 2.47
N GLN A 102 -36.38 -22.61 1.81
CA GLN A 102 -36.64 -23.84 1.05
C GLN A 102 -36.88 -25.05 1.94
N LYS A 103 -36.25 -25.11 3.11
CA LYS A 103 -36.41 -26.19 4.08
C LYS A 103 -37.81 -26.13 4.70
N ASP A 104 -38.26 -24.93 5.09
CA ASP A 104 -39.59 -24.71 5.67
C ASP A 104 -40.72 -25.10 4.70
N LYS A 105 -40.55 -24.80 3.40
CA LYS A 105 -41.49 -25.21 2.34
C LYS A 105 -41.56 -26.71 2.05
N LYS A 106 -40.55 -27.50 2.44
CA LYS A 106 -40.53 -28.96 2.27
C LYS A 106 -41.11 -29.72 3.48
N THR A 107 -41.28 -29.03 4.60
CA THR A 107 -41.81 -29.59 5.85
C THR A 107 -43.26 -29.19 6.15
N SER A 108 -43.87 -28.32 5.33
CA SER A 108 -45.33 -28.17 5.19
C SER A 108 -45.85 -29.05 4.06
#